data_AF-A0A4R3X9J0-F1
#
_entry.id   AF-A0A4R3X9J0-F1
#
_cell.length_a   1.000
_cell.length_b   1.000
_cell.length_c   1.000
_cell.angle_alpha   90.00
_cell.angle_beta   90.00
_cell.angle_gamma   90.00
#
_symmetry.space_group_name_H-M   'P 1'
#
loop_
_entity.id
_entity.type
_entity.pdbx_description
1 polymer ?
#
loop_
_entity_poly.entity_id
_entity_poly.type
_entity_poly.pdbx_seq_one_letter_code
_entity_poly.pdbx_strand_id
1 'polypeptide(L)'
;MAKSTEASETQILRDLERRILWLACWMIDQANRRDKIDGVKVGGHQASSASLVSIMTALYFDVLNPEDRVAVKPHASPVFHAIQYLMDNQTVEKLKNFRGPCARRG
;
A
#
# COMPACT_ATOMS: atom_id res chain seq x y z
N MET A 1 8.25 -11.31 32.58
CA MET A 1 7.54 -10.01 32.45
C MET A 1 7.31 -9.64 30.96
N ALA A 2 7.10 -10.61 30.06
CA ALA A 2 7.10 -10.40 28.60
C ALA A 2 5.70 -10.29 27.95
N LYS A 3 4.62 -10.50 28.71
CA LYS A 3 3.27 -10.65 28.15
C LYS A 3 2.58 -9.33 27.76
N SER A 4 3.07 -8.20 28.26
CA SER A 4 2.50 -6.87 28.04
C SER A 4 2.98 -6.20 26.75
N THR A 5 4.19 -6.51 26.27
CA THR A 5 4.77 -5.89 25.06
C THR A 5 4.16 -6.47 23.79
N GLU A 6 4.02 -7.79 23.71
CA GLU A 6 3.44 -8.52 22.56
C GLU A 6 2.01 -8.04 22.21
N ALA A 7 1.21 -7.75 23.23
CA ALA A 7 -0.15 -7.25 23.05
C ALA A 7 -0.16 -5.83 22.44
N SER A 8 0.82 -4.99 22.80
CA SER A 8 0.97 -3.65 22.24
C SER A 8 1.53 -3.67 20.81
N GLU A 9 2.49 -4.54 20.52
CA GLU A 9 3.06 -4.71 19.18
C GLU A 9 2.02 -5.22 18.19
N THR A 10 1.23 -6.21 18.60
CA THR A 10 0.11 -6.72 17.78
C THR A 10 -0.95 -5.63 17.53
N GLN A 11 -1.20 -4.75 18.51
CA GLN A 11 -2.12 -3.62 18.32
C GLN A 11 -1.57 -2.60 17.32
N ILE A 12 -0.28 -2.28 17.40
CA ILE A 12 0.39 -1.39 16.43
C ILE A 12 0.30 -1.97 15.02
N LEU A 13 0.56 -3.27 14.85
CA LEU A 13 0.44 -3.93 13.55
C LEU A 13 -0.99 -3.85 12.99
N ARG A 14 -2.01 -4.03 13.83
CA ARG A 14 -3.42 -3.87 13.41
C ARG A 14 -3.78 -2.43 13.04
N ASP A 15 -3.20 -1.44 13.71
CA ASP A 15 -3.40 -0.04 13.39
C ASP A 15 -2.74 0.34 12.06
N LEU A 16 -1.52 -0.17 11.82
CA LEU A 16 -0.84 -0.07 10.54
C LEU A 16 -1.64 -0.73 9.43
N GLU A 17 -2.11 -1.95 9.66
CA GLU A 17 -2.94 -2.71 8.71
C GLU A 17 -4.17 -1.91 8.26
N ARG A 18 -4.91 -1.35 9.22
CA ARG A 18 -6.09 -0.50 8.96
C ARG A 18 -5.73 0.74 8.15
N ARG A 19 -4.61 1.38 8.46
CA ARG A 19 -4.14 2.59 7.76
C ARG A 19 -3.69 2.28 6.34
N ILE A 20 -2.95 1.19 6.14
CA ILE A 20 -2.50 0.71 4.84
C ILE A 20 -3.71 0.36 3.96
N LEU A 21 -4.69 -0.34 4.52
CA LEU A 21 -5.93 -0.67 3.81
C LEU A 21 -6.68 0.59 3.37
N TRP A 22 -6.84 1.56 4.28
CA TRP A 22 -7.49 2.83 3.96
C TRP A 22 -6.77 3.58 2.84
N LEU A 23 -5.43 3.68 2.90
CA LEU A 23 -4.62 4.32 1.87
C LEU A 23 -4.72 3.61 0.52
N ALA A 24 -4.65 2.27 0.51
CA ALA A 24 -4.80 1.47 -0.71
C ALA A 24 -6.16 1.70 -1.37
N CYS A 25 -7.24 1.70 -0.57
CA CYS A 25 -8.59 1.97 -1.06
C CYS A 25 -8.71 3.38 -1.62
N TRP A 26 -8.18 4.38 -0.89
CA TRP A 26 -8.17 5.78 -1.30
C TRP A 26 -7.39 6.01 -2.60
N MET A 27 -6.24 5.37 -2.77
CA MET A 27 -5.45 5.48 -4.01
C MET A 27 -6.20 4.96 -5.23
N ILE A 28 -6.85 3.80 -5.11
CA ILE A 28 -7.65 3.22 -6.21
C ILE A 28 -8.85 4.12 -6.52
N ASP A 29 -9.52 4.61 -5.50
CA ASP A 29 -10.67 5.51 -5.61
C ASP A 29 -10.28 6.85 -6.26
N GLN A 30 -9.16 7.45 -5.86
CA GLN A 30 -8.60 8.64 -6.52
C GLN A 30 -8.23 8.38 -7.98
N ALA A 31 -7.60 7.25 -8.29
CA ALA A 31 -7.28 6.88 -9.66
C ALA A 31 -8.54 6.67 -10.52
N ASN A 32 -9.63 6.19 -9.93
CA ASN A 32 -10.92 6.01 -10.60
C ASN A 32 -11.68 7.33 -10.83
N ARG A 33 -11.52 8.33 -9.95
CA ARG A 33 -12.14 9.66 -10.08
C ARG A 33 -11.48 10.58 -11.10
N ARG A 34 -10.26 10.27 -11.54
CA ARG A 34 -9.53 11.09 -12.53
C ARG A 34 -10.23 11.08 -13.89
N ASP A 35 -10.26 12.25 -14.54
CA ASP A 35 -10.71 12.37 -15.93
C ASP A 35 -9.84 11.54 -16.87
N LYS A 36 -10.49 10.59 -17.55
CA LYS A 36 -9.83 9.59 -18.40
C LYS A 36 -9.57 10.22 -19.76
N ILE A 37 -8.34 10.63 -20.00
CA ILE A 37 -7.90 11.16 -21.30
C ILE A 37 -8.05 10.09 -22.41
N ASP A 38 -7.92 8.81 -22.06
CA ASP A 38 -7.89 7.69 -23.02
C ASP A 38 -9.07 6.69 -22.90
N GLY A 39 -10.12 6.99 -22.10
CA GLY A 39 -11.26 6.07 -21.90
C GLY A 39 -10.94 4.74 -21.18
N VAL A 40 -9.69 4.50 -20.80
CA VAL A 40 -9.25 3.28 -20.12
C VAL A 40 -9.87 3.18 -18.72
N LYS A 41 -10.62 2.10 -18.46
CA LYS A 41 -11.10 1.79 -17.11
C LYS A 41 -9.91 1.39 -16.23
N VAL A 42 -9.52 2.27 -15.32
CA VAL A 42 -8.37 2.10 -14.42
C VAL A 42 -8.55 0.93 -13.43
N GLY A 43 -9.76 0.36 -13.33
CA GLY A 43 -10.09 -0.95 -12.74
C GLY A 43 -9.12 -1.49 -11.69
N GLY A 44 -9.49 -1.36 -10.41
CA GLY A 44 -8.81 -1.99 -9.29
C GLY A 44 -9.79 -2.80 -8.46
N HIS A 45 -9.48 -4.07 -8.21
CA HIS A 45 -10.26 -4.90 -7.29
C HIS A 45 -9.90 -4.51 -5.85
N GLN A 46 -10.69 -3.61 -5.26
CA GLN A 46 -10.62 -3.23 -3.84
C GLN A 46 -10.55 -4.48 -2.92
N ALA A 47 -11.31 -5.51 -3.26
CA ALA A 47 -11.38 -6.77 -2.52
C ALA A 47 -10.07 -7.59 -2.55
N SER A 48 -9.31 -7.54 -3.64
CA SER A 48 -8.07 -8.33 -3.76
C SER A 48 -6.89 -7.71 -3.01
N SER A 49 -6.92 -6.39 -2.76
CA SER A 49 -5.91 -5.72 -1.95
C SER A 49 -6.15 -5.93 -0.45
N ALA A 50 -7.41 -6.13 -0.04
CA ALA A 50 -7.76 -6.40 1.35
C ALA A 50 -7.21 -7.75 1.86
N SER A 51 -7.20 -8.80 1.03
CA SER A 51 -6.75 -10.13 1.46
C SER A 51 -5.24 -10.25 1.66
N LEU A 52 -4.43 -9.36 1.06
CA LEU A 52 -2.97 -9.38 1.16
C LEU A 52 -2.42 -8.38 2.18
N VAL A 53 -3.26 -7.47 2.69
CA VAL A 53 -2.84 -6.37 3.56
C VAL A 53 -2.24 -6.88 4.87
N SER A 54 -2.84 -7.92 5.48
CA SER A 54 -2.36 -8.49 6.75
C SER A 54 -1.00 -9.17 6.57
N ILE A 55 -0.83 -9.95 5.50
CA ILE A 55 0.44 -10.64 5.19
C ILE A 55 1.54 -9.63 4.89
N MET A 56 1.26 -8.61 4.09
CA MET A 56 2.26 -7.59 3.76
C MET A 56 2.63 -6.74 4.98
N THR A 57 1.68 -6.44 5.87
CA THR A 57 1.97 -5.70 7.10
C THR A 57 2.91 -6.51 8.01
N ALA A 58 2.63 -7.80 8.22
CA ALA A 58 3.52 -8.67 8.99
C ALA A 58 4.91 -8.80 8.33
N LEU A 59 4.97 -9.00 7.02
CA LEU A 59 6.26 -9.11 6.33
C LEU A 59 7.10 -7.83 6.47
N TYR A 60 6.54 -6.65 6.18
CA TYR A 60 7.32 -5.42 6.13
C TYR A 60 7.64 -4.78 7.49
N PHE A 61 6.85 -5.05 8.53
CA PHE A 61 7.03 -4.42 9.85
C PHE A 61 7.51 -5.36 10.96
N ASP A 62 7.61 -6.67 10.69
CA ASP A 62 8.03 -7.67 11.68
C ASP A 62 9.13 -8.62 11.16
N VAL A 63 9.01 -9.10 9.91
CA VAL A 63 9.86 -10.22 9.43
C VAL A 63 11.02 -9.78 8.53
N LEU A 64 10.80 -8.84 7.60
CA LEU A 64 11.78 -8.51 6.56
C LEU A 64 12.95 -7.68 7.08
N ASN A 65 14.14 -8.03 6.61
CA ASN A 65 15.35 -7.26 6.82
C ASN A 65 15.68 -6.36 5.61
N PRO A 66 16.51 -5.32 5.77
CA PRO A 66 16.86 -4.40 4.68
C PRO A 66 17.45 -5.06 3.43
N GLU A 67 18.10 -6.22 3.58
CA GLU A 67 18.69 -7.01 2.50
C GLU A 67 17.67 -7.86 1.72
N ASP A 68 16.47 -8.07 2.27
CA ASP A 68 15.46 -8.93 1.67
C ASP A 68 14.82 -8.28 0.44
N ARG A 69 14.72 -9.06 -0.64
CA ARG A 69 14.13 -8.62 -1.91
C ARG A 69 12.76 -9.25 -2.09
N VAL A 70 11.73 -8.42 -2.11
CA VAL A 70 10.34 -8.87 -2.25
C VAL A 70 9.79 -8.53 -3.63
N ALA A 71 9.37 -9.56 -4.37
CA ALA A 71 8.64 -9.40 -5.62
C ALA A 71 7.13 -9.24 -5.33
N VAL A 72 6.63 -8.01 -5.41
CA VAL A 72 5.21 -7.72 -5.18
C VAL A 72 4.40 -7.95 -6.47
N LYS A 73 3.31 -8.70 -6.37
CA LYS A 73 2.40 -8.91 -7.50
C LYS A 73 1.68 -7.61 -7.89
N PRO A 74 1.36 -7.37 -9.18
CA PRO A 74 0.78 -6.09 -9.63
C PRO A 74 -0.52 -5.66 -8.93
N HIS A 75 -1.35 -6.61 -8.48
CA HIS A 75 -2.60 -6.33 -7.76
C HIS A 75 -2.39 -5.90 -6.29
N ALA A 76 -1.22 -6.19 -5.71
CA ALA A 76 -0.82 -5.73 -4.39
C ALA A 76 -0.07 -4.39 -4.43
N SER A 77 0.10 -3.81 -5.63
CA SER A 77 0.76 -2.52 -5.81
C SER A 77 0.19 -1.38 -4.93
N PRO A 78 -1.15 -1.19 -4.79
CA PRO A 78 -1.68 -0.14 -3.91
C PRO A 78 -1.25 -0.30 -2.44
N VAL A 79 -1.22 -1.55 -1.95
CA VAL A 79 -0.79 -1.88 -0.58
C VAL A 79 0.69 -1.60 -0.41
N PHE A 80 1.51 -2.01 -1.37
CA PHE A 80 2.95 -1.73 -1.34
C PHE A 80 3.25 -0.23 -1.34
N HIS A 81 2.60 0.56 -2.20
CA HIS A 81 2.80 2.01 -2.21
C HIS A 81 2.34 2.70 -0.93
N ALA A 82 1.28 2.19 -0.28
CA ALA A 82 0.85 2.67 1.03
C ALA A 82 1.90 2.37 2.11
N ILE A 83 2.51 1.18 2.12
CA ILE A 83 3.62 0.83 3.03
C ILE A 83 4.81 1.76 2.79
N GLN A 84 5.23 1.94 1.53
CA GLN A 84 6.34 2.82 1.19
C GLN A 84 6.08 4.28 1.60
N TYR A 85 4.83 4.74 1.57
CA TYR A 85 4.47 6.06 2.09
C TYR A 85 4.60 6.16 3.61
N LEU A 86 4.17 5.13 4.35
CA LEU A 86 4.34 5.09 5.81
C LEU A 86 5.81 4.99 6.24
N MET A 87 6.66 4.41 5.39
CA MET A 87 8.12 4.35 5.57
C MET A 87 8.85 5.58 5.00
N ASP A 88 8.14 6.64 4.60
CA ASP A 88 8.69 7.88 4.03
C ASP A 88 9.51 7.70 2.73
N ASN A 89 9.36 6.56 2.06
CA ASN A 89 10.02 6.24 0.78
C ASN A 89 9.21 6.75 -0.44
N GLN A 90 8.03 7.32 -0.23
CA GLN A 90 7.13 7.85 -1.27
C GLN A 90 6.42 9.11 -0.80
N THR A 91 6.13 10.03 -1.74
CA THR A 91 5.42 11.27 -1.44
C THR A 91 3.92 11.16 -1.70
N VAL A 92 3.13 12.01 -1.04
CA VAL A 92 1.67 12.11 -1.26
C VAL A 92 1.33 12.36 -2.74
N GLU A 93 2.14 13.14 -3.43
CA GLU A 93 1.95 13.46 -4.86
C GLU A 93 2.06 12.20 -5.73
N LYS A 94 3.03 11.32 -5.45
CA LYS A 94 3.17 10.04 -6.14
C LYS A 94 1.98 9.11 -5.87
N LEU A 95 1.44 9.13 -4.64
CA LEU A 95 0.24 8.38 -4.28
C LEU A 95 -1.00 8.89 -5.04
N LYS A 96 -1.15 10.22 -5.16
CA LYS A 96 -2.22 10.84 -5.96
C LYS A 96 -2.09 10.53 -7.45
N ASN A 97 -0.87 10.44 -7.97
CA ASN A 97 -0.61 10.07 -9.36
C ASN A 97 -0.49 8.54 -9.56
N PHE A 98 -1.05 7.74 -8.65
CA PHE A 98 -1.08 6.28 -8.80
C PHE A 98 -1.78 5.88 -10.11
N ARG A 99 -1.12 5.04 -10.91
CA ARG A 99 -1.53 4.68 -12.29
C ARG A 99 -1.75 5.88 -13.22
N GLY A 100 -1.16 7.03 -12.91
CA GLY A 100 -1.11 8.16 -13.81
C GLY A 100 -0.25 7.86 -15.05
N PRO A 101 -0.40 8.67 -16.12
CA PRO A 101 0.45 8.54 -17.29
C PRO A 101 1.91 8.66 -16.86
N CYS A 102 2.74 7.79 -17.44
CA CYS A 102 4.18 7.86 -17.27
C CYS A 102 4.60 9.30 -17.64
N ALA A 103 5.14 10.05 -16.67
CA ALA A 103 5.73 11.34 -16.96
C ALA A 103 6.82 11.06 -17.99
N ARG A 104 6.63 11.52 -19.23
CA ARG A 104 7.70 11.51 -20.25
C ARG A 104 8.85 12.26 -19.60
N ARG A 105 9.89 11.51 -19.19
CA ARG A 105 11.18 12.10 -18.84
C ARG A 105 11.66 12.77 -20.13
N GLY A 106 11.59 14.10 -20.14
CA GLY A 106 12.30 14.93 -21.12
C GLY A 106 13.78 14.89 -20.84
#